data_AF-A0A3D8HE17-F1
#
_entry.id   AF-A0A3D8HE17-F1
#
_cell.length_a   1.000
_cell.length_b   1.000
_cell.length_c   1.000
_cell.angle_alpha   90.00
_cell.angle_beta   90.00
_cell.angle_gamma   90.00
#
_symmetry.space_group_name_H-M   'P 1'
#
loop_
_entity.id
_entity.type
_entity.pdbx_description
1 polymer ?
#
loop_
_entity_poly.entity_id
_entity_poly.type
_entity_poly.pdbx_seq_one_letter_code
_entity_poly.pdbx_strand_id
1 'polypeptide(L)'
;MDKLHSFAGAAARIPLPDKFTYPFHYTPHPLCVMAAGEVQRYLMSVDVWQEELRKGKMFGVLVVRTSRGEVGFLAAFSGILAGKNQHAYFVPPVYDVQEPGGFFEVEEEQISAINERIRQLEEDALYAEYRQRLSAETLLARLEQDEMKNQMKEAKEQRERLRQEHPDDATLEILTRESQFQKAELKRLKQHWNTRLLSLQAEIEAFETEIERLRTERKTRSAALQQRLFKQFQMLDACGRKRDLCDIFQDTAQKVPPAGAGECAAPKLLQYAYRNSLQPVAMAEFWWGDSPKNEIRRHGYYYPACKGKCEPILRHMLQGLQVEDNPLQNDSHRDTELEILYEDEWLLVVNKPAGMLSVPGKLDVDSVYQRVRRIYPEATGPMIVHRLDMATSGLLLIAKTKEVHQNLQAQFKNRTVRKRYVALLDGLVKRREGLIALPLRPDPEDRPRQVVDEVSGKPAVTLFETLICEAHRSRVLFFPQTGRTHQLRVHAAHPLGLDAPIVGDELYGKKAERLYLHAEYLAFRHPVSGRMIEVEKLAEF
;
A
#
# COMPACT_ATOMS: atom_id res chain seq x y z
N MET A 1 6.64 -16.52 34.88
CA MET A 1 7.38 -17.61 34.21
C MET A 1 8.46 -16.96 33.37
N ASP A 2 9.69 -17.45 33.50
CA ASP A 2 10.79 -17.04 32.64
C ASP A 2 10.45 -17.36 31.18
N LYS A 3 10.62 -16.38 30.27
CA LYS A 3 10.36 -16.52 28.83
C LYS A 3 11.65 -16.73 28.03
N LEU A 4 12.79 -16.83 28.73
CA LEU A 4 14.07 -17.09 28.13
C LEU A 4 14.19 -18.57 27.74
N HIS A 5 14.44 -18.80 26.46
CA HIS A 5 14.73 -20.13 25.92
C HIS A 5 16.26 -20.30 25.80
N SER A 6 16.77 -21.41 26.29
CA SER A 6 18.20 -21.75 26.18
C SER A 6 18.49 -22.42 24.83
N PHE A 7 19.61 -22.09 24.22
CA PHE A 7 20.05 -22.78 23.01
C PHE A 7 20.57 -24.19 23.29
N ALA A 8 20.35 -25.11 22.35
CA ALA A 8 21.05 -26.40 22.33
C ALA A 8 22.57 -26.22 22.04
N GLY A 9 23.39 -27.20 22.46
CA GLY A 9 24.86 -27.10 22.53
C GLY A 9 25.63 -26.72 21.25
N ALA A 10 25.00 -26.74 20.06
CA ALA A 10 25.61 -26.25 18.82
C ALA A 10 25.75 -24.72 18.77
N ALA A 11 24.91 -23.97 19.48
CA ALA A 11 24.92 -22.50 19.46
C ALA A 11 26.14 -21.88 20.14
N ALA A 12 26.76 -22.58 21.09
CA ALA A 12 27.94 -22.11 21.82
C ALA A 12 29.17 -21.86 20.91
N ARG A 13 29.15 -22.39 19.67
CA ARG A 13 30.25 -22.25 18.70
C ARG A 13 30.08 -21.05 17.76
N ILE A 14 28.92 -20.38 17.77
CA ILE A 14 28.65 -19.25 16.90
C ILE A 14 29.06 -17.97 17.64
N PRO A 15 29.96 -17.13 17.09
CA PRO A 15 30.35 -15.88 17.73
C PRO A 15 29.15 -14.93 17.85
N LEU A 16 29.13 -14.13 18.91
CA LEU A 16 28.15 -13.06 19.04
C LEU A 16 28.55 -11.89 18.14
N PRO A 17 27.59 -11.17 17.53
CA PRO A 17 27.88 -9.96 16.79
C PRO A 17 28.34 -8.84 17.73
N ASP A 18 29.22 -7.96 17.24
CA ASP A 18 29.74 -6.81 18.00
C ASP A 18 28.68 -5.72 18.22
N LYS A 19 27.80 -5.54 17.24
CA LYS A 19 26.69 -4.59 17.26
C LYS A 19 25.36 -5.32 17.10
N PHE A 20 24.30 -4.75 17.66
CA PHE A 20 22.94 -5.23 17.47
C PHE A 20 22.50 -5.08 16.01
N THR A 21 21.79 -6.08 15.50
CA THR A 21 21.30 -6.10 14.11
C THR A 21 20.47 -4.86 13.75
N TYR A 22 20.73 -4.24 12.60
CA TYR A 22 19.91 -3.14 12.09
C TYR A 22 18.53 -3.68 11.59
N PRO A 23 17.42 -3.49 12.33
CA PRO A 23 16.21 -4.29 12.12
C PRO A 23 15.41 -3.94 10.86
N PHE A 24 15.81 -2.89 10.15
CA PHE A 24 15.09 -2.40 8.97
C PHE A 24 15.70 -2.88 7.65
N HIS A 25 16.90 -3.46 7.68
CA HIS A 25 17.57 -4.02 6.52
C HIS A 25 18.74 -4.90 6.98
N TYR A 26 18.53 -6.21 7.07
CA TYR A 26 19.54 -7.13 7.59
C TYR A 26 19.47 -8.51 6.94
N THR A 27 20.55 -9.27 7.11
CA THR A 27 20.57 -10.72 6.96
C THR A 27 20.53 -11.33 8.36
N PRO A 28 19.58 -12.25 8.67
CA PRO A 28 19.47 -12.83 10.01
C PRO A 28 20.78 -13.45 10.48
N HIS A 29 21.20 -13.12 11.71
CA HIS A 29 22.36 -13.74 12.33
C HIS A 29 22.15 -15.25 12.49
N PRO A 30 23.17 -16.12 12.38
CA PRO A 30 23.01 -17.58 12.49
C PRO A 30 22.32 -18.03 13.79
N LEU A 31 22.58 -17.36 14.92
CA LEU A 31 21.86 -17.62 16.18
C LEU A 31 20.35 -17.32 16.08
N CYS A 32 19.95 -16.27 15.36
CA CYS A 32 18.54 -15.99 15.10
C CYS A 32 17.90 -17.05 14.21
N VAL A 33 18.63 -17.57 13.22
CA VAL A 33 18.15 -18.67 12.36
C VAL A 33 17.93 -19.94 13.19
N MET A 34 18.83 -20.26 14.11
CA MET A 34 18.66 -21.39 15.03
C MET A 34 17.45 -21.20 15.96
N ALA A 35 17.33 -20.02 16.58
CA ALA A 35 16.20 -19.68 17.43
C ALA A 35 14.87 -19.77 16.66
N ALA A 36 14.81 -19.22 15.44
CA ALA A 36 13.64 -19.32 14.58
C ALA A 36 13.31 -20.78 14.27
N GLY A 37 14.29 -21.64 14.00
CA GLY A 37 14.08 -23.08 13.82
C GLY A 37 13.48 -23.78 15.05
N GLU A 38 13.82 -23.34 16.27
CA GLU A 38 13.17 -23.82 17.50
C GLU A 38 11.71 -23.38 17.59
N VAL A 39 11.43 -22.09 17.32
CA VAL A 39 10.06 -21.58 17.27
C VAL A 39 9.23 -22.33 16.22
N GLN A 40 9.78 -22.57 15.04
CA GLN A 40 9.11 -23.30 13.95
C GLN A 40 8.75 -24.73 14.36
N ARG A 41 9.67 -25.45 15.01
CA ARG A 41 9.40 -26.80 15.56
C ARG A 41 8.29 -26.77 16.61
N TYR A 42 8.31 -25.76 17.49
CA TYR A 42 7.24 -25.57 18.47
C TYR A 42 5.89 -25.33 17.79
N LEU A 43 5.83 -24.44 16.80
CA LEU A 43 4.60 -24.17 16.03
C LEU A 43 4.04 -25.42 15.34
N MET A 44 4.91 -26.31 14.83
CA MET A 44 4.49 -27.58 14.24
C MET A 44 3.95 -28.58 15.27
N SER A 45 4.41 -28.52 16.53
CA SER A 45 3.97 -29.43 17.60
C SER A 45 2.61 -29.10 18.19
N VAL A 46 2.03 -27.92 17.90
CA VAL A 46 0.75 -27.49 18.45
C VAL A 46 -0.35 -27.65 17.39
N ASP A 47 -1.07 -28.77 17.43
CA ASP A 47 -2.08 -29.13 16.43
C ASP A 47 -3.24 -28.13 16.33
N VAL A 48 -3.66 -27.57 17.48
CA VAL A 48 -4.81 -26.65 17.58
C VAL A 48 -4.60 -25.37 16.76
N TRP A 49 -3.35 -25.01 16.45
CA TRP A 49 -3.03 -23.76 15.74
C TRP A 49 -2.91 -23.93 14.23
N GLN A 50 -2.86 -25.17 13.69
CA GLN A 50 -2.48 -25.40 12.30
C GLN A 50 -3.38 -24.69 11.29
N GLU A 51 -4.70 -24.63 11.53
CA GLU A 51 -5.64 -23.96 10.63
C GLU A 51 -5.43 -22.44 10.61
N GLU A 52 -5.18 -21.82 11.77
CA GLU A 52 -4.88 -20.39 11.83
C GLU A 52 -3.50 -20.08 11.26
N LEU A 53 -2.50 -20.90 11.57
CA LEU A 53 -1.15 -20.75 11.06
C LEU A 53 -1.09 -20.85 9.53
N ARG A 54 -1.96 -21.66 8.89
CA ARG A 54 -2.10 -21.66 7.43
C ARG A 54 -2.49 -20.30 6.86
N LYS A 55 -3.27 -19.49 7.58
CA LYS A 55 -3.67 -18.14 7.14
C LYS A 55 -2.52 -17.13 7.15
N GLY A 56 -1.37 -17.48 7.72
CA GLY A 56 -0.19 -16.63 7.75
C GLY A 56 -0.11 -15.75 9.00
N LYS A 57 1.07 -15.71 9.63
CA LYS A 57 1.35 -14.82 10.76
C LYS A 57 2.84 -14.47 10.84
N MET A 58 3.15 -13.30 11.38
CA MET A 58 4.53 -12.88 11.65
C MET A 58 4.98 -13.33 13.04
N PHE A 59 6.15 -13.94 13.09
CA PHE A 59 6.86 -14.33 14.31
C PHE A 59 8.20 -13.63 14.39
N GLY A 60 8.73 -13.49 15.60
CA GLY A 60 10.03 -12.89 15.82
C GLY A 60 10.80 -13.59 16.91
N VAL A 61 12.13 -13.56 16.79
CA VAL A 61 13.07 -14.03 17.78
C VAL A 61 14.07 -12.93 18.13
N LEU A 62 14.44 -12.86 19.41
CA LEU A 62 15.46 -11.94 19.91
C LEU A 62 16.48 -12.75 20.70
N VAL A 63 17.70 -12.83 20.19
CA VAL A 63 18.85 -13.35 20.92
C VAL A 63 19.23 -12.34 21.97
N VAL A 64 19.36 -12.81 23.21
CA VAL A 64 19.66 -11.96 24.36
C VAL A 64 20.78 -12.58 25.21
N ARG A 65 21.47 -11.72 25.96
CA ARG A 65 22.46 -12.11 26.95
C ARG A 65 21.98 -11.69 28.35
N THR A 66 22.04 -12.62 29.31
CA THR A 66 21.69 -12.34 30.71
C THR A 66 22.82 -11.59 31.41
N SER A 67 22.55 -11.03 32.60
CA SER A 67 23.57 -10.40 33.44
C SER A 67 24.68 -11.36 33.88
N ARG A 68 24.42 -12.68 33.84
CA ARG A 68 25.40 -13.75 34.12
C ARG A 68 26.23 -14.13 32.89
N GLY A 69 25.98 -13.51 31.74
CA GLY A 69 26.67 -13.80 30.47
C GLY A 69 26.07 -14.97 29.68
N GLU A 70 24.99 -15.58 30.15
CA GLU A 70 24.32 -16.68 29.44
C GLU A 70 23.59 -16.15 28.21
N VAL A 71 23.66 -16.90 27.11
CA VAL A 71 23.01 -16.55 25.85
C VAL A 71 21.79 -17.43 25.64
N GLY A 72 20.66 -16.79 25.37
CA GLY A 72 19.40 -17.44 25.06
C GLY A 72 18.60 -16.63 24.05
N PHE A 73 17.34 -17.00 23.83
CA PHE A 73 16.45 -16.24 22.96
C PHE A 73 15.05 -16.07 23.55
N LEU A 74 14.38 -15.02 23.09
CA LEU A 74 12.97 -14.75 23.32
C LEU A 74 12.20 -14.98 22.01
N ALA A 75 10.92 -15.33 22.11
CA ALA A 75 10.04 -15.50 20.96
C ALA A 75 8.77 -14.65 21.11
N ALA A 76 8.27 -14.09 20.01
CA ALA A 76 7.04 -13.31 19.95
C ALA A 76 6.27 -13.56 18.63
N PHE A 77 5.03 -13.10 18.59
CA PHE A 77 4.18 -13.09 17.39
C PHE A 77 3.40 -11.78 17.28
N SER A 78 2.98 -11.43 16.06
CA SER A 78 2.17 -10.24 15.79
C SER A 78 0.70 -10.45 16.12
N GLY A 79 0.06 -9.48 16.78
CA GLY A 79 -1.38 -9.48 17.05
C GLY A 79 -1.80 -10.61 18.00
N ILE A 80 -2.83 -11.35 17.61
CA ILE A 80 -3.48 -12.45 18.34
C ILE A 80 -3.15 -13.80 17.67
N LEU A 81 -2.99 -14.86 18.46
CA LEU A 81 -2.80 -16.24 18.02
C LEU A 81 -3.78 -17.15 18.77
N ALA A 82 -4.60 -17.93 18.07
CA ALA A 82 -5.63 -18.81 18.62
C ALA A 82 -6.58 -18.10 19.60
N GLY A 83 -7.03 -16.91 19.21
CA GLY A 83 -7.95 -16.08 19.99
C GLY A 83 -7.34 -15.41 21.23
N LYS A 84 -6.06 -15.64 21.53
CA LYS A 84 -5.36 -15.09 22.70
C LYS A 84 -4.09 -14.33 22.32
N ASN A 85 -3.75 -13.31 23.09
CA ASN A 85 -2.50 -12.57 22.97
C ASN A 85 -1.39 -13.09 23.92
N GLN A 86 -1.73 -13.97 24.86
CA GLN A 86 -0.81 -14.57 25.83
C GLN A 86 -0.68 -16.08 25.63
N HIS A 87 0.56 -16.55 25.53
CA HIS A 87 0.92 -17.97 25.41
C HIS A 87 2.17 -18.27 26.24
N ALA A 88 2.31 -19.51 26.72
CA ALA A 88 3.41 -19.89 27.61
C ALA A 88 4.79 -19.72 26.93
N TYR A 89 4.91 -20.08 25.66
CA TYR A 89 6.17 -20.06 24.90
C TYR A 89 6.61 -18.66 24.44
N PHE A 90 5.68 -17.72 24.33
CA PHE A 90 5.92 -16.38 23.79
C PHE A 90 5.95 -15.31 24.89
N VAL A 91 6.68 -14.22 24.64
CA VAL A 91 6.64 -13.04 25.50
C VAL A 91 5.24 -12.41 25.50
N PRO A 92 4.79 -11.82 26.61
CA PRO A 92 3.47 -11.18 26.70
C PRO A 92 3.37 -9.94 25.79
N PRO A 93 2.14 -9.45 25.51
CA PRO A 93 1.97 -8.17 24.85
C PRO A 93 2.55 -7.02 25.69
N VAL A 94 2.87 -5.89 25.05
CA VAL A 94 3.33 -4.69 25.75
C VAL A 94 2.26 -4.19 26.73
N TYR A 95 1.01 -4.17 26.26
CA TYR A 95 -0.20 -3.86 27.01
C TYR A 95 -1.28 -4.88 26.64
N ASP A 96 -2.01 -5.38 27.64
CA ASP A 96 -3.06 -6.36 27.41
C ASP A 96 -4.40 -5.66 27.11
N VAL A 97 -4.77 -5.66 25.83
CA VAL A 97 -6.03 -5.07 25.36
C VAL A 97 -7.24 -5.97 25.67
N GLN A 98 -7.02 -7.26 25.95
CA GLN A 98 -8.07 -8.26 26.19
C GLN A 98 -8.36 -8.48 27.68
N GLU A 99 -7.91 -7.57 28.56
CA GLU A 99 -8.20 -7.65 29.99
C GLU A 99 -9.72 -7.51 30.24
N PRO A 100 -10.39 -8.53 30.82
CA PRO A 100 -11.84 -8.51 31.00
C PRO A 100 -12.28 -7.34 31.87
N GLY A 101 -13.27 -6.57 31.41
CA GLY A 101 -13.76 -5.36 32.10
C GLY A 101 -12.84 -4.15 31.94
N GLY A 102 -11.83 -4.22 31.07
CA GLY A 102 -10.98 -3.09 30.71
C GLY A 102 -11.75 -1.99 29.98
N PHE A 103 -11.22 -0.77 29.98
CA PHE A 103 -11.88 0.37 29.30
C PHE A 103 -12.06 0.15 27.79
N PHE A 104 -11.25 -0.73 27.19
CA PHE A 104 -11.32 -1.02 25.75
C PHE A 104 -12.58 -1.80 25.40
N GLU A 105 -12.87 -2.88 26.14
CA GLU A 105 -14.06 -3.73 25.94
C GLU A 105 -15.36 -2.91 26.08
N VAL A 106 -15.43 -2.08 27.14
CA VAL A 106 -16.61 -1.24 27.43
C VAL A 106 -16.88 -0.21 26.32
N GLU A 107 -15.85 0.48 25.85
CA GLU A 107 -16.00 1.49 24.80
C GLU A 107 -16.22 0.85 23.41
N GLU A 108 -15.63 -0.33 23.16
CA GLU A 108 -15.85 -1.09 21.92
C GLU A 108 -17.31 -1.60 21.82
N GLU A 109 -17.90 -2.03 22.94
CA GLU A 109 -19.31 -2.40 23.01
C GLU A 109 -20.22 -1.21 22.68
N GLN A 110 -19.94 -0.02 23.24
CA GLN A 110 -20.68 1.21 22.93
C GLN A 110 -20.56 1.61 21.45
N ILE A 111 -19.37 1.52 20.88
CA ILE A 111 -19.14 1.78 19.44
C ILE A 111 -19.91 0.76 18.58
N SER A 112 -19.94 -0.50 18.99
CA SER A 112 -20.66 -1.56 18.30
C SER A 112 -22.18 -1.35 18.37
N ALA A 113 -22.70 -0.90 19.51
CA ALA A 113 -24.11 -0.51 19.66
C ALA A 113 -24.49 0.65 18.73
N ILE A 114 -23.61 1.65 18.55
CA ILE A 114 -23.84 2.73 17.59
C ILE A 114 -23.87 2.21 16.15
N ASN A 115 -22.95 1.32 15.77
CA ASN A 115 -22.95 0.71 14.43
C ASN A 115 -24.25 -0.06 14.18
N GLU A 116 -24.72 -0.81 15.17
CA GLU A 116 -25.97 -1.54 15.06
C GLU A 116 -27.17 -0.60 14.95
N ARG A 117 -27.17 0.52 15.68
CA ARG A 117 -28.21 1.54 15.55
C ARG A 117 -28.23 2.20 14.18
N ILE A 118 -27.06 2.49 13.60
CA ILE A 118 -26.94 3.01 12.23
C ILE A 118 -27.56 2.00 11.25
N ARG A 119 -27.20 0.72 11.37
CA ARG A 119 -27.72 -0.35 10.51
C ARG A 119 -29.25 -0.44 10.61
N GLN A 120 -29.80 -0.40 11.83
CA GLN A 120 -31.25 -0.41 12.05
C GLN A 120 -31.97 0.76 11.38
N LEU A 121 -31.39 1.97 11.38
CA LEU A 121 -31.97 3.13 10.70
C LEU A 121 -31.86 3.03 9.18
N GLU A 122 -30.74 2.52 8.66
CA GLU A 122 -30.52 2.32 7.22
C GLU A 122 -31.44 1.23 6.64
N GLU A 123 -31.76 0.22 7.45
CA GLU A 123 -32.65 -0.90 7.10
C GLU A 123 -34.11 -0.68 7.54
N ASP A 124 -34.44 0.51 8.09
CA ASP A 124 -35.78 0.82 8.57
C ASP A 124 -36.80 0.81 7.41
N ALA A 125 -37.92 0.10 7.61
CA ALA A 125 -38.94 -0.06 6.59
C ALA A 125 -39.59 1.27 6.18
N LEU A 126 -39.77 2.20 7.12
CA LEU A 126 -40.32 3.53 6.83
C LEU A 126 -39.32 4.37 6.04
N TYR A 127 -38.03 4.30 6.37
CA TYR A 127 -36.99 5.00 5.61
C TYR A 127 -36.95 4.52 4.15
N ALA A 128 -37.02 3.20 3.93
CA ALA A 128 -37.12 2.62 2.60
C ALA A 128 -38.41 3.03 1.87
N GLU A 129 -39.55 3.02 2.56
CA GLU A 129 -40.84 3.44 2.01
C GLU A 129 -40.80 4.91 1.57
N TYR A 130 -40.33 5.82 2.42
CA TYR A 130 -40.28 7.25 2.10
C TYR A 130 -39.38 7.52 0.89
N ARG A 131 -38.24 6.84 0.77
CA ARG A 131 -37.36 6.96 -0.40
C ARG A 131 -38.01 6.46 -1.68
N GLN A 132 -38.69 5.32 -1.62
CA GLN A 132 -39.43 4.78 -2.76
C GLN A 132 -40.57 5.72 -3.17
N ARG A 133 -41.34 6.23 -2.20
CA ARG A 133 -42.44 7.17 -2.42
C ARG A 133 -41.95 8.49 -2.99
N LEU A 134 -40.88 9.07 -2.44
CA LEU A 134 -40.28 10.29 -3.00
C LEU A 134 -39.87 10.08 -4.45
N SER A 135 -39.24 8.96 -4.78
CA SER A 135 -38.86 8.63 -6.16
C SER A 135 -40.07 8.51 -7.08
N ALA A 136 -41.10 7.77 -6.65
CA ALA A 136 -42.33 7.56 -7.43
C ALA A 136 -43.11 8.87 -7.63
N GLU A 137 -43.31 9.65 -6.56
CA GLU A 137 -44.02 10.92 -6.61
C GLU A 137 -43.24 11.98 -7.39
N THR A 138 -41.90 11.97 -7.34
CA THR A 138 -41.07 12.85 -8.18
C THR A 138 -41.26 12.54 -9.67
N LEU A 139 -41.37 11.26 -10.02
CA LEU A 139 -41.65 10.86 -11.40
C LEU A 139 -43.05 11.28 -11.84
N LEU A 140 -44.06 11.03 -11.01
CA LEU A 140 -45.44 11.44 -11.27
C LEU A 140 -45.58 12.96 -11.42
N ALA A 141 -44.97 13.73 -10.52
CA ALA A 141 -44.94 15.18 -10.57
C ALA A 141 -44.34 15.71 -11.89
N ARG A 142 -43.30 15.04 -12.43
CA ARG A 142 -42.72 15.40 -13.73
C ARG A 142 -43.67 15.10 -14.88
N LEU A 143 -44.26 13.90 -14.90
CA LEU A 143 -45.19 13.47 -15.95
C LEU A 143 -46.40 14.42 -16.03
N GLU A 144 -47.07 14.70 -14.90
CA GLU A 144 -48.23 15.61 -14.88
C GLU A 144 -47.86 17.04 -15.28
N GLN A 145 -46.70 17.54 -14.83
CA GLN A 145 -46.25 18.87 -15.22
C GLN A 145 -45.91 18.96 -16.71
N ASP A 146 -45.36 17.90 -17.30
CA ASP A 146 -45.05 17.85 -18.73
C ASP A 146 -46.31 17.68 -19.59
N GLU A 147 -47.27 16.87 -19.14
CA GLU A 147 -48.60 16.77 -19.75
C GLU A 147 -49.31 18.13 -19.78
N MET A 148 -49.36 18.82 -18.63
CA MET A 148 -49.96 20.16 -18.55
C MET A 148 -49.25 21.17 -19.46
N LYS A 149 -47.91 21.12 -19.56
CA LYS A 149 -47.16 21.98 -20.50
C LYS A 149 -47.48 21.67 -21.96
N ASN A 150 -47.65 20.39 -22.31
CA ASN A 150 -48.00 19.98 -23.67
C ASN A 150 -49.42 20.46 -24.03
N GLN A 151 -50.40 20.26 -23.15
CA GLN A 151 -51.76 20.80 -23.32
C GLN A 151 -51.74 22.33 -23.47
N MET A 152 -50.95 23.03 -22.66
CA MET A 152 -50.77 24.48 -22.78
C MET A 152 -50.14 24.90 -24.11
N LYS A 153 -49.22 24.09 -24.67
CA LYS A 153 -48.59 24.33 -25.97
C LYS A 153 -49.60 24.17 -27.10
N GLU A 154 -50.36 23.08 -27.12
CA GLU A 154 -51.41 22.84 -28.10
C GLU A 154 -52.49 23.92 -28.05
N ALA A 155 -52.96 24.27 -26.85
CA ALA A 155 -53.92 25.36 -26.65
C ALA A 155 -53.35 26.71 -27.11
N LYS A 156 -52.05 26.97 -26.91
CA LYS A 156 -51.40 28.17 -27.45
C LYS A 156 -51.44 28.21 -28.97
N GLU A 157 -51.14 27.10 -29.64
CA GLU A 157 -51.19 26.99 -31.11
C GLU A 157 -52.63 27.15 -31.66
N GLN A 158 -53.64 26.65 -30.95
CA GLN A 158 -55.05 26.86 -31.30
C GLN A 158 -55.47 28.32 -31.13
N ARG A 159 -55.09 28.96 -30.01
CA ARG A 159 -55.35 30.38 -29.78
C ARG A 159 -54.66 31.28 -30.80
N GLU A 160 -53.44 30.92 -31.23
CA GLU A 160 -52.73 31.65 -32.30
C GLU A 160 -53.45 31.52 -33.65
N ARG A 161 -53.98 30.33 -33.99
CA ARG A 161 -54.81 30.14 -35.20
C ARG A 161 -56.09 30.98 -35.15
N LEU A 162 -56.83 30.92 -34.04
CA LEU A 162 -58.08 31.69 -33.87
C LEU A 162 -57.84 33.21 -33.92
N ARG A 163 -56.69 33.71 -33.48
CA ARG A 163 -56.32 35.13 -33.60
C ARG A 163 -56.05 35.57 -35.04
N GLN A 164 -55.60 34.66 -35.90
CA GLN A 164 -55.36 34.95 -37.32
C GLN A 164 -56.67 35.08 -38.12
N GLU A 165 -57.79 34.57 -37.60
CA GLU A 165 -59.11 34.62 -38.24
C GLU A 165 -59.88 35.93 -37.99
N HIS A 166 -59.22 36.96 -37.45
CA HIS A 166 -59.82 38.26 -37.09
C HIS A 166 -61.10 38.16 -36.21
N PRO A 167 -60.99 37.53 -35.03
CA PRO A 167 -62.13 37.33 -34.14
C PRO A 167 -62.57 38.66 -33.49
N ASP A 168 -63.81 38.71 -33.01
CA ASP A 168 -64.36 39.87 -32.29
C ASP A 168 -63.71 40.09 -30.91
N ASP A 169 -63.90 41.28 -30.33
CA ASP A 169 -63.29 41.67 -29.04
C ASP A 169 -63.71 40.74 -27.89
N ALA A 170 -64.94 40.22 -27.93
CA ALA A 170 -65.44 39.26 -26.94
C ALA A 170 -64.64 37.95 -26.97
N THR A 171 -64.32 37.44 -28.16
CA THR A 171 -63.51 36.22 -28.32
C THR A 171 -62.06 36.45 -27.88
N LEU A 172 -61.46 37.61 -28.16
CA LEU A 172 -60.11 37.97 -27.70
C LEU A 172 -59.98 37.98 -26.17
N GLU A 173 -61.01 38.46 -25.46
CA GLU A 173 -61.04 38.46 -24.01
C GLU A 173 -61.12 37.03 -23.43
N ILE A 174 -61.91 36.15 -24.06
CA ILE A 174 -62.01 34.73 -23.69
C ILE A 174 -60.66 34.02 -23.83
N LEU A 175 -59.97 34.18 -24.96
CA LEU A 175 -58.64 33.56 -25.21
C LEU A 175 -57.58 34.04 -24.20
N THR A 176 -57.69 35.30 -23.74
CA THR A 176 -56.78 35.86 -22.73
C THR A 176 -57.04 35.28 -21.35
N ARG A 177 -58.31 35.16 -20.95
CA ARG A 177 -58.72 34.52 -19.70
C ARG A 177 -58.32 33.04 -19.66
N GLU A 178 -58.48 32.33 -20.77
CA GLU A 178 -58.07 30.93 -20.91
C GLU A 178 -56.55 30.75 -20.69
N SER A 179 -55.72 31.62 -21.30
CA SER A 179 -54.27 31.58 -21.09
C SER A 179 -53.86 31.89 -19.65
N GLN A 180 -54.52 32.87 -19.01
CA GLN A 180 -54.27 33.20 -17.61
C GLN A 180 -54.67 32.04 -16.69
N PHE A 181 -55.81 31.41 -16.96
CA PHE A 181 -56.32 30.25 -16.25
C PHE A 181 -55.32 29.07 -16.31
N GLN A 182 -54.87 28.70 -17.51
CA GLN A 182 -53.89 27.61 -17.69
C GLN A 182 -52.56 27.88 -16.97
N LYS A 183 -52.07 29.13 -16.99
CA LYS A 183 -50.87 29.52 -16.23
C LYS A 183 -51.07 29.42 -14.72
N ALA A 184 -52.26 29.78 -14.23
CA ALA A 184 -52.62 29.65 -12.82
C ALA A 184 -52.72 28.17 -12.40
N GLU A 185 -53.31 27.32 -13.24
CA GLU A 185 -53.40 25.86 -13.00
C GLU A 185 -52.03 25.20 -12.93
N LEU A 186 -51.13 25.47 -13.90
CA LEU A 186 -49.77 24.94 -13.83
C LEU A 186 -49.03 25.41 -12.57
N LYS A 187 -49.26 26.65 -12.12
CA LYS A 187 -48.69 27.17 -10.87
C LYS A 187 -49.23 26.43 -9.65
N ARG A 188 -50.54 26.18 -9.58
CA ARG A 188 -51.18 25.40 -8.51
C ARG A 188 -50.65 23.97 -8.46
N LEU A 189 -50.53 23.32 -9.62
CA LEU A 189 -49.99 21.96 -9.75
C LEU A 189 -48.55 21.87 -9.24
N LYS A 190 -47.69 22.82 -9.64
CA LYS A 190 -46.31 22.88 -9.13
C LYS A 190 -46.25 23.09 -7.62
N GLN A 191 -47.10 23.97 -7.09
CA GLN A 191 -47.14 24.23 -5.65
C GLN A 191 -47.63 23.01 -4.87
N HIS A 192 -48.64 22.30 -5.36
CA HIS A 192 -49.14 21.05 -4.77
C HIS A 192 -48.03 20.00 -4.66
N TRP A 193 -47.36 19.70 -5.78
CA TRP A 193 -46.27 18.73 -5.80
C TRP A 193 -45.08 19.18 -4.95
N ASN A 194 -44.71 20.47 -5.00
CA ASN A 194 -43.62 20.99 -4.19
C ASN A 194 -43.86 20.78 -2.69
N THR A 195 -45.05 21.10 -2.18
CA THR A 195 -45.40 20.88 -0.77
C THR A 195 -45.31 19.39 -0.40
N ARG A 196 -45.80 18.51 -1.26
CA ARG A 196 -45.82 17.07 -1.02
C ARG A 196 -44.42 16.45 -1.03
N LEU A 197 -43.60 16.81 -2.01
CA LEU A 197 -42.21 16.34 -2.10
C LEU A 197 -41.36 16.90 -0.95
N LEU A 198 -41.56 18.15 -0.54
CA LEU A 198 -40.86 18.73 0.62
C LEU A 198 -41.22 18.01 1.91
N SER A 199 -42.48 17.60 2.09
CA SER A 199 -42.88 16.81 3.27
C SER A 199 -42.18 15.46 3.30
N LEU A 200 -42.16 14.72 2.18
CA LEU A 200 -41.47 13.43 2.10
C LEU A 200 -39.95 13.57 2.28
N GLN A 201 -39.38 14.63 1.70
CA GLN A 201 -37.97 14.95 1.85
C GLN A 201 -37.61 15.24 3.32
N ALA A 202 -38.46 15.97 4.05
CA ALA A 202 -38.24 16.25 5.48
C ALA A 202 -38.21 14.98 6.34
N GLU A 203 -39.08 14.00 6.05
CA GLU A 203 -39.07 12.71 6.75
C GLU A 203 -37.76 11.94 6.48
N ILE A 204 -37.29 11.91 5.24
CA ILE A 204 -36.01 11.27 4.86
C ILE A 204 -34.84 12.00 5.54
N GLU A 205 -34.84 13.33 5.53
CA GLU A 205 -33.80 14.15 6.15
C GLU A 205 -33.71 13.91 7.67
N ALA A 206 -34.81 13.58 8.35
CA ALA A 206 -34.79 13.21 9.76
C ALA A 206 -33.97 11.94 10.02
N PHE A 207 -34.14 10.90 9.20
CA PHE A 207 -33.33 9.68 9.26
C PHE A 207 -31.86 9.96 8.92
N GLU A 208 -31.61 10.67 7.83
CA GLU A 208 -30.25 10.98 7.37
C GLU A 208 -29.48 11.82 8.39
N THR A 209 -30.13 12.79 9.02
CA THR A 209 -29.54 13.61 10.08
C THR A 209 -29.15 12.77 11.29
N GLU A 210 -29.99 11.84 11.71
CA GLU A 210 -29.69 10.95 12.83
C GLU A 210 -28.56 9.96 12.50
N ILE A 211 -28.56 9.40 11.29
CA ILE A 211 -27.47 8.53 10.81
C ILE A 211 -26.15 9.28 10.80
N GLU A 212 -26.10 10.51 10.29
CA GLU A 212 -24.88 11.33 10.28
C GLU A 212 -24.44 11.76 11.69
N ARG A 213 -25.38 12.03 12.61
CA ARG A 213 -25.09 12.28 14.02
C ARG A 213 -24.39 11.07 14.65
N LEU A 214 -24.95 9.87 14.46
CA LEU A 214 -24.38 8.62 14.97
C LEU A 214 -23.03 8.28 14.33
N ARG A 215 -22.85 8.51 13.02
CA ARG A 215 -21.56 8.34 12.33
C ARG A 215 -20.49 9.27 12.90
N THR A 216 -20.86 10.52 13.20
CA THR A 216 -19.96 11.51 13.82
C THR A 216 -19.60 11.12 15.26
N GLU A 217 -20.57 10.69 16.06
CA GLU A 217 -20.34 10.19 17.42
C GLU A 217 -19.41 8.97 17.41
N ARG A 218 -19.71 7.97 16.56
CA ARG A 218 -18.89 6.76 16.38
C ARG A 218 -17.46 7.09 16.02
N LYS A 219 -17.25 8.01 15.09
CA LYS A 219 -15.91 8.45 14.67
C LYS A 219 -15.15 9.11 15.83
N THR A 220 -15.82 9.96 16.59
CA THR A 220 -15.23 10.68 17.73
C THR A 220 -14.84 9.73 18.85
N ARG A 221 -15.74 8.81 19.24
CA ARG A 221 -15.48 7.78 20.24
C ARG A 221 -14.36 6.84 19.82
N SER A 222 -14.37 6.37 18.57
CA SER A 222 -13.32 5.50 18.03
C SER A 222 -11.94 6.18 18.07
N ALA A 223 -11.86 7.47 17.70
CA ALA A 223 -10.62 8.23 17.78
C ALA A 223 -10.14 8.42 19.23
N ALA A 224 -11.04 8.77 20.15
CA ALA A 224 -10.71 8.93 21.57
C ALA A 224 -10.25 7.61 22.20
N LEU A 225 -10.90 6.50 21.87
CA LEU A 225 -10.54 5.16 22.32
C LEU A 225 -9.15 4.76 21.83
N GLN A 226 -8.86 4.95 20.53
CA GLN A 226 -7.54 4.67 19.96
C GLN A 226 -6.45 5.53 20.62
N GLN A 227 -6.70 6.82 20.83
CA GLN A 227 -5.75 7.71 21.51
C GLN A 227 -5.48 7.26 22.96
N ARG A 228 -6.53 6.86 23.69
CA ARG A 228 -6.39 6.34 25.06
C ARG A 228 -5.61 5.03 25.08
N LEU A 229 -5.87 4.14 24.12
CA LEU A 229 -5.14 2.89 23.94
C LEU A 229 -3.66 3.14 23.68
N PHE A 230 -3.31 4.01 22.73
CA PHE A 230 -1.92 4.33 22.39
C PHE A 230 -1.10 4.90 23.55
N LYS A 231 -1.75 5.62 24.48
CA LYS A 231 -1.10 6.08 25.73
C LYS A 231 -0.73 4.97 26.70
N GLN A 232 -1.38 3.79 26.63
CA GLN A 232 -1.05 2.65 27.49
C GLN A 232 0.23 1.93 27.04
N PHE A 233 0.59 2.04 25.76
CA PHE A 233 1.80 1.43 25.20
C PHE A 233 3.05 2.24 25.55
N GLN A 234 3.57 2.02 26.76
CA GLN A 234 4.77 2.66 27.29
C GLN A 234 6.04 1.92 26.85
N MET A 235 6.66 2.41 25.77
CA MET A 235 7.81 1.77 25.12
C MET A 235 9.12 2.17 25.78
N LEU A 236 9.91 1.18 26.20
CA LEU A 236 11.24 1.36 26.78
C LEU A 236 12.31 1.44 25.70
N ASP A 237 13.33 2.27 25.92
CA ASP A 237 14.61 2.18 25.22
C ASP A 237 15.67 1.41 26.03
N ALA A 238 16.86 1.24 25.47
CA ALA A 238 17.95 0.51 26.11
C ALA A 238 18.51 1.21 27.36
N CYS A 239 18.23 2.49 27.55
CA CYS A 239 18.57 3.26 28.75
C CYS A 239 17.46 3.24 29.81
N GLY A 240 16.31 2.60 29.54
CA GLY A 240 15.17 2.53 30.46
C GLY A 240 14.22 3.74 30.40
N ARG A 241 14.39 4.66 29.44
CA ARG A 241 13.49 5.81 29.24
C ARG A 241 12.20 5.34 28.57
N LYS A 242 11.06 5.88 29.02
CA LYS A 242 9.72 5.53 28.53
C LYS A 242 9.14 6.62 27.64
N ARG A 243 8.50 6.23 26.54
CA ARG A 243 7.61 7.10 25.74
C ARG A 243 6.38 6.32 25.33
N ASP A 244 5.24 6.99 25.25
CA ASP A 244 4.04 6.38 24.68
C ASP A 244 3.99 6.48 23.16
N LEU A 245 3.07 5.76 22.52
CA LEU A 245 2.96 5.76 21.07
C LEU A 245 2.53 7.12 20.51
N CYS A 246 1.70 7.90 21.22
CA CYS A 246 1.33 9.24 20.76
C CYS A 246 2.58 10.12 20.64
N ASP A 247 3.42 10.11 21.67
CA ASP A 247 4.67 10.88 21.70
C ASP A 247 5.64 10.41 20.61
N ILE A 248 5.79 9.09 20.42
CA ILE A 248 6.71 8.52 19.41
C ILE A 248 6.29 8.91 17.99
N PHE A 249 4.98 8.88 17.71
CA PHE A 249 4.48 9.12 16.36
C PHE A 249 4.31 10.60 16.01
N GLN A 250 4.40 11.51 16.98
CA GLN A 250 4.27 12.96 16.76
C GLN A 250 5.27 13.49 15.71
N ASP A 251 6.47 12.91 15.65
CA ASP A 251 7.54 13.27 14.71
C ASP A 251 7.40 12.60 13.32
N THR A 252 6.37 11.76 13.14
CA THR A 252 6.11 11.08 11.86
C THR A 252 5.21 11.94 10.96
N ALA A 253 5.19 11.62 9.65
CA ALA A 253 4.34 12.33 8.70
C ALA A 253 2.83 12.22 9.03
N GLN A 254 2.41 11.11 9.64
CA GLN A 254 1.02 10.87 10.02
C GLN A 254 0.66 11.48 11.39
N LYS A 255 1.65 11.80 12.23
CA LYS A 255 1.52 12.35 13.60
C LYS A 255 0.74 11.49 14.60
N VAL A 256 0.03 10.47 14.13
CA VAL A 256 -0.84 9.58 14.91
C VAL A 256 -0.41 8.14 14.61
N PRO A 257 -0.34 7.27 15.63
CA PRO A 257 -0.04 5.86 15.41
C PRO A 257 -1.12 5.17 14.56
N PRO A 258 -0.73 4.27 13.64
CA PRO A 258 -1.68 3.40 12.95
C PRO A 258 -2.23 2.33 13.91
N ALA A 259 -3.40 1.77 13.57
CA ALA A 259 -3.99 0.68 14.34
C ALA A 259 -3.06 -0.55 14.42
N GLY A 260 -2.97 -1.13 15.62
CA GLY A 260 -2.08 -2.25 15.94
C GLY A 260 -0.60 -1.88 16.11
N ALA A 261 -0.26 -0.58 16.17
CA ALA A 261 1.07 -0.14 16.59
C ALA A 261 1.39 -0.65 18.00
N GLY A 262 2.61 -1.17 18.20
CA GLY A 262 3.04 -1.79 19.47
C GLY A 262 2.73 -3.28 19.60
N GLU A 263 1.95 -3.87 18.68
CA GLU A 263 1.55 -5.29 18.75
C GLU A 263 2.38 -6.23 17.86
N CYS A 264 3.36 -5.70 17.14
CA CYS A 264 4.29 -6.49 16.32
C CYS A 264 5.27 -7.28 17.19
N ALA A 265 5.89 -8.31 16.62
CA ALA A 265 6.81 -9.18 17.36
C ALA A 265 8.06 -8.43 17.85
N ALA A 266 8.71 -7.66 16.98
CA ALA A 266 9.90 -6.88 17.31
C ALA A 266 9.76 -5.98 18.56
N PRO A 267 8.77 -5.07 18.66
CA PRO A 267 8.58 -4.26 19.86
C PRO A 267 8.32 -5.08 21.14
N LYS A 268 7.53 -6.15 21.08
CA LYS A 268 7.26 -7.02 22.24
C LYS A 268 8.53 -7.66 22.78
N LEU A 269 9.40 -8.12 21.89
CA LEU A 269 10.68 -8.75 22.25
C LEU A 269 11.60 -7.78 22.99
N LEU A 270 11.83 -6.59 22.43
CA LEU A 270 12.69 -5.58 23.06
C LEU A 270 12.09 -5.07 24.37
N GLN A 271 10.78 -4.86 24.42
CA GLN A 271 10.10 -4.43 25.64
C GLN A 271 10.31 -5.44 26.76
N TYR A 272 10.12 -6.74 26.48
CA TYR A 272 10.35 -7.80 27.46
C TYR A 272 11.82 -7.86 27.88
N ALA A 273 12.76 -7.75 26.94
CA ALA A 273 14.18 -7.76 27.24
C ALA A 273 14.57 -6.64 28.21
N TYR A 274 14.15 -5.41 27.94
CA TYR A 274 14.43 -4.25 28.80
C TYR A 274 13.78 -4.37 30.18
N ARG A 275 12.53 -4.84 30.27
CA ARG A 275 11.85 -5.04 31.57
C ARG A 275 12.54 -6.09 32.44
N ASN A 276 13.26 -7.04 31.85
CA ASN A 276 13.94 -8.13 32.54
C ASN A 276 15.47 -7.95 32.57
N SER A 277 15.98 -6.76 32.23
CA SER A 277 17.42 -6.46 32.20
C SER A 277 18.24 -7.45 31.34
N LEU A 278 17.64 -7.92 30.24
CA LEU A 278 18.29 -8.77 29.25
C LEU A 278 18.89 -7.89 28.16
N GLN A 279 20.15 -8.14 27.81
CA GLN A 279 20.84 -7.39 26.77
C GLN A 279 20.46 -7.93 25.39
N PRO A 280 19.85 -7.12 24.50
CA PRO A 280 19.61 -7.52 23.11
C PRO A 280 20.93 -7.74 22.35
N VAL A 281 21.01 -8.83 21.59
CA VAL A 281 22.20 -9.19 20.79
C VAL A 281 21.89 -9.18 19.29
N ALA A 282 20.87 -9.89 18.86
CA ALA A 282 20.48 -9.97 17.46
C ALA A 282 19.01 -10.34 17.34
N MET A 283 18.34 -9.93 16.26
CA MET A 283 16.93 -10.26 16.06
C MET A 283 16.63 -10.72 14.64
N ALA A 284 15.56 -11.49 14.50
CA ALA A 284 14.98 -11.80 13.20
C ALA A 284 13.46 -11.94 13.31
N GLU A 285 12.74 -11.52 12.27
CA GLU A 285 11.31 -11.77 12.11
C GLU A 285 11.08 -12.64 10.87
N PHE A 286 10.14 -13.58 10.95
CA PHE A 286 9.82 -14.49 9.85
C PHE A 286 8.31 -14.70 9.71
N TRP A 287 7.88 -14.95 8.48
CA TRP A 287 6.48 -15.27 8.17
C TRP A 287 6.22 -16.77 8.26
N TRP A 288 5.08 -17.16 8.81
CA TRP A 288 4.66 -18.56 8.90
C TRP A 288 3.23 -18.73 8.39
N GLY A 289 3.09 -19.44 7.27
CA GLY A 289 1.80 -19.75 6.62
C GLY A 289 1.72 -19.24 5.19
N ASP A 290 0.52 -19.27 4.62
CA ASP A 290 0.23 -18.81 3.27
C ASP A 290 0.39 -17.29 3.15
N SER A 291 0.57 -16.82 1.92
CA SER A 291 0.59 -15.38 1.63
C SER A 291 -0.82 -14.80 1.71
N PRO A 292 -1.03 -13.65 2.39
CA PRO A 292 -2.29 -12.93 2.28
C PRO A 292 -2.56 -12.53 0.82
N LYS A 293 -3.84 -12.42 0.43
CA LYS A 293 -4.23 -12.11 -0.97
C LYS A 293 -3.61 -10.84 -1.55
N ASN A 294 -3.35 -9.84 -0.71
CA ASN A 294 -2.90 -8.51 -1.12
C ASN A 294 -1.39 -8.29 -0.84
N GLU A 295 -0.70 -9.24 -0.22
CA GLU A 295 0.72 -9.12 0.12
C GLU A 295 1.52 -10.26 -0.51
N ILE A 296 2.85 -10.10 -0.61
CA ILE A 296 3.76 -11.16 -1.02
C ILE A 296 4.56 -11.59 0.21
N ARG A 297 4.08 -12.63 0.87
CA ARG A 297 4.73 -13.30 2.00
C ARG A 297 5.09 -14.73 1.61
N ARG A 298 6.22 -15.22 2.12
CA ARG A 298 6.72 -16.57 1.88
C ARG A 298 6.87 -17.29 3.20
N HIS A 299 6.29 -18.47 3.29
CA HIS A 299 6.43 -19.34 4.45
C HIS A 299 7.91 -19.55 4.80
N GLY A 300 8.27 -19.30 6.06
CA GLY A 300 9.61 -19.43 6.61
C GLY A 300 10.59 -18.31 6.20
N TYR A 301 10.19 -17.35 5.37
CA TYR A 301 11.08 -16.27 4.92
C TYR A 301 11.18 -15.17 5.98
N TYR A 302 12.36 -14.55 6.05
CA TYR A 302 12.66 -13.49 7.01
C TYR A 302 12.33 -12.11 6.46
N TYR A 303 11.77 -11.25 7.29
CA TYR A 303 11.35 -9.91 6.93
C TYR A 303 11.94 -8.88 7.90
N PRO A 304 12.30 -7.68 7.41
CA PRO A 304 12.62 -6.57 8.29
C PRO A 304 11.38 -6.06 9.02
N ALA A 305 11.61 -5.33 10.11
CA ALA A 305 10.55 -4.67 10.86
C ALA A 305 9.81 -3.67 9.97
N CYS A 306 8.48 -3.63 10.07
CA CYS A 306 7.66 -2.82 9.17
C CYS A 306 7.93 -1.31 9.34
N LYS A 307 7.87 -0.59 8.23
CA LYS A 307 8.22 0.84 8.17
C LYS A 307 7.13 1.75 8.75
N GLY A 308 5.86 1.40 8.59
CA GLY A 308 4.75 2.21 9.12
C GLY A 308 4.64 2.16 10.65
N LYS A 309 4.56 0.95 11.22
CA LYS A 309 4.26 0.75 12.64
C LYS A 309 5.50 0.59 13.51
N CYS A 310 6.45 -0.24 13.08
CA CYS A 310 7.60 -0.60 13.91
C CYS A 310 8.72 0.42 13.82
N GLU A 311 9.02 1.02 12.66
CA GLU A 311 10.17 1.92 12.53
C GLU A 311 10.17 3.11 13.51
N PRO A 312 9.08 3.87 13.71
CA PRO A 312 9.05 4.94 14.71
C PRO A 312 9.31 4.42 16.13
N ILE A 313 8.66 3.30 16.48
CA ILE A 313 8.79 2.65 17.79
C ILE A 313 10.22 2.19 18.02
N LEU A 314 10.78 1.41 17.10
CA LEU A 314 12.11 0.82 17.21
C LEU A 314 13.20 1.91 17.19
N ARG A 315 13.02 3.02 16.47
CA ARG A 315 13.94 4.17 16.57
C ARG A 315 14.05 4.73 17.98
N HIS A 316 12.95 4.74 18.74
CA HIS A 316 12.99 5.06 20.18
C HIS A 316 13.64 3.91 20.96
N MET A 317 13.17 2.68 20.77
CA MET A 317 13.61 1.53 21.57
C MET A 317 15.11 1.19 21.42
N LEU A 318 15.72 1.54 20.28
CA LEU A 318 17.13 1.28 20.00
C LEU A 318 18.06 2.38 20.54
N GLN A 319 17.54 3.48 21.09
CA GLN A 319 18.40 4.51 21.68
C GLN A 319 19.19 3.94 22.87
N GLY A 320 20.50 4.19 22.88
CA GLY A 320 21.42 3.64 23.88
C GLY A 320 21.98 2.26 23.54
N LEU A 321 21.50 1.62 22.47
CA LEU A 321 22.04 0.35 21.98
C LEU A 321 23.07 0.61 20.86
N GLN A 322 24.15 -0.16 20.84
CA GLN A 322 25.08 -0.15 19.70
C GLN A 322 24.46 -0.96 18.57
N VAL A 323 23.97 -0.29 17.52
CA VAL A 323 23.31 -0.90 16.37
C VAL A 323 24.23 -0.85 15.15
N GLU A 324 24.19 -1.87 14.30
CA GLU A 324 24.81 -1.86 12.98
C GLU A 324 24.42 -0.62 12.17
N ASP A 325 25.34 -0.15 11.35
CA ASP A 325 25.11 1.01 10.49
C ASP A 325 24.08 0.67 9.42
N ASN A 326 23.31 1.67 8.96
CA ASN A 326 22.31 1.45 7.93
C ASN A 326 23.00 1.08 6.60
N PRO A 327 22.86 -0.16 6.09
CA PRO A 327 23.57 -0.61 4.90
C PRO A 327 23.17 0.20 3.65
N LEU A 328 21.99 0.83 3.66
CA LEU A 328 21.52 1.67 2.54
C LEU A 328 22.20 3.05 2.48
N GLN A 329 23.03 3.41 3.46
CA GLN A 329 23.85 4.64 3.42
C GLN A 329 25.22 4.41 2.79
N ASN A 330 25.66 3.16 2.61
CA ASN A 330 26.93 2.86 1.98
C ASN A 330 26.83 3.09 0.46
N ASP A 331 27.50 4.12 -0.03
CA ASP A 331 27.61 4.39 -1.47
C ASP A 331 28.65 3.45 -2.11
N SER A 332 28.21 2.24 -2.44
CA SER A 332 29.05 1.21 -3.06
C SER A 332 29.53 1.57 -4.47
N HIS A 333 28.98 2.62 -5.08
CA HIS A 333 29.30 3.00 -6.45
C HIS A 333 30.11 4.28 -6.55
N ARG A 334 30.51 4.91 -5.44
CA ARG A 334 31.18 6.22 -5.43
C ARG A 334 32.28 6.38 -6.48
N ASP A 335 33.06 5.33 -6.70
CA ASP A 335 34.21 5.30 -7.63
C ASP A 335 33.93 4.57 -8.96
N THR A 336 32.73 4.02 -9.18
CA THR A 336 32.34 3.37 -10.45
C THR A 336 32.20 4.44 -11.54
N GLU A 337 32.64 4.21 -12.78
CA GLU A 337 32.32 5.10 -13.92
C GLU A 337 30.97 4.72 -14.55
N LEU A 338 30.23 5.72 -15.07
CA LEU A 338 28.94 5.47 -15.73
C LEU A 338 29.17 5.17 -17.21
N GLU A 339 28.90 3.93 -17.64
CA GLU A 339 29.05 3.50 -19.03
C GLU A 339 27.97 4.16 -19.91
N ILE A 340 28.41 4.94 -20.91
CA ILE A 340 27.55 5.59 -21.92
C ILE A 340 27.58 4.74 -23.20
N LEU A 341 26.41 4.26 -23.64
CA LEU A 341 26.27 3.37 -24.80
C LEU A 341 25.84 4.08 -26.07
N TYR A 342 25.16 5.21 -25.93
CA TYR A 342 24.77 6.09 -27.02
C TYR A 342 24.79 7.53 -26.53
N GLU A 343 25.29 8.44 -27.35
CA GLU A 343 25.30 9.86 -27.04
C GLU A 343 25.25 10.70 -28.32
N ASP A 344 24.48 11.78 -28.28
CA ASP A 344 24.56 12.88 -29.23
C ASP A 344 24.34 14.22 -28.51
N GLU A 345 24.14 15.30 -29.27
CA GLU A 345 23.89 16.66 -28.75
C GLU A 345 22.63 16.74 -27.86
N TRP A 346 21.65 15.86 -28.09
CA TRP A 346 20.29 15.98 -27.56
C TRP A 346 20.02 15.02 -26.40
N LEU A 347 20.63 13.83 -26.42
CA LEU A 347 20.34 12.76 -25.47
C LEU A 347 21.51 11.79 -25.28
N LEU A 348 21.37 10.91 -24.29
CA LEU A 348 22.26 9.78 -24.06
C LEU A 348 21.53 8.56 -23.50
N VAL A 349 22.07 7.37 -23.76
CA VAL A 349 21.66 6.10 -23.14
C VAL A 349 22.83 5.57 -22.33
N VAL A 350 22.60 5.29 -21.05
CA VAL A 350 23.62 4.77 -20.13
C VAL A 350 23.27 3.36 -19.68
N ASN A 351 24.29 2.56 -19.36
CA ASN A 351 24.13 1.30 -18.65
C ASN A 351 24.24 1.55 -17.14
N LYS A 352 23.10 1.61 -16.45
CA LYS A 352 23.08 1.81 -15.01
C LYS A 352 23.52 0.53 -14.28
N PRO A 353 24.51 0.58 -13.37
CA PRO A 353 24.85 -0.57 -12.54
C PRO A 353 23.73 -0.92 -11.54
N ALA A 354 23.64 -2.19 -11.15
CA ALA A 354 22.75 -2.63 -10.07
C ALA A 354 23.28 -2.10 -8.73
N GLY A 355 22.41 -1.50 -7.92
CA GLY A 355 22.77 -0.87 -6.64
C GLY A 355 22.73 0.66 -6.69
N MET A 356 22.80 1.27 -7.87
CA MET A 356 22.76 2.72 -8.04
C MET A 356 21.34 3.28 -8.22
N LEU A 357 21.04 4.42 -7.59
CA LEU A 357 19.78 5.13 -7.78
C LEU A 357 19.70 5.79 -9.17
N SER A 358 18.52 5.77 -9.80
CA SER A 358 18.29 6.54 -11.05
C SER A 358 18.19 8.04 -10.78
N VAL A 359 17.58 8.42 -9.65
CA VAL A 359 17.35 9.79 -9.19
C VAL A 359 17.68 9.90 -7.71
N PRO A 360 18.02 11.09 -7.18
CA PRO A 360 18.35 11.26 -5.76
C PRO A 360 17.25 10.71 -4.84
N GLY A 361 17.68 10.00 -3.80
CA GLY A 361 16.81 9.43 -2.78
C GLY A 361 16.51 10.40 -1.63
N LYS A 362 15.99 9.87 -0.51
CA LYS A 362 15.89 10.63 0.76
C LYS A 362 17.23 10.74 1.48
N LEU A 363 18.09 9.76 1.26
CA LEU A 363 19.46 9.73 1.75
C LEU A 363 20.35 10.37 0.68
N ASP A 364 21.43 11.00 1.11
CA ASP A 364 22.42 11.60 0.21
C ASP A 364 23.35 10.52 -0.37
N VAL A 365 22.78 9.66 -1.20
CA VAL A 365 23.47 8.58 -1.92
C VAL A 365 23.51 8.94 -3.40
N ASP A 366 24.65 8.66 -4.05
CA ASP A 366 24.88 9.01 -5.44
C ASP A 366 23.87 8.36 -6.40
N SER A 367 23.61 9.05 -7.52
CA SER A 367 22.61 8.66 -8.49
C SER A 367 23.04 8.98 -9.91
N VAL A 368 22.46 8.28 -10.89
CA VAL A 368 22.71 8.55 -12.31
C VAL A 368 22.45 10.02 -12.65
N TYR A 369 21.34 10.59 -12.15
CA TYR A 369 21.05 12.01 -12.32
C TYR A 369 22.17 12.92 -11.82
N GLN A 370 22.68 12.71 -10.60
CA GLN A 370 23.76 13.54 -10.05
C GLN A 370 25.03 13.44 -10.90
N ARG A 371 25.41 12.24 -11.34
CA ARG A 371 26.58 12.02 -12.19
C ARG A 371 26.45 12.71 -13.53
N VAL A 372 25.34 12.47 -14.22
CA VAL A 372 25.12 13.04 -15.55
C VAL A 372 24.98 14.56 -15.46
N ARG A 373 24.42 15.10 -14.38
CA ARG A 373 24.40 16.55 -14.14
C ARG A 373 25.80 17.15 -13.93
N ARG A 374 26.73 16.41 -13.32
CA ARG A 374 28.14 16.83 -13.20
C ARG A 374 28.85 16.79 -14.55
N ILE A 375 28.59 15.77 -15.38
CA ILE A 375 29.20 15.61 -16.71
C ILE A 375 28.66 16.66 -17.70
N TYR A 376 27.36 16.96 -17.65
CA TYR A 376 26.69 17.91 -18.54
C TYR A 376 26.01 19.04 -17.75
N PRO A 377 26.77 20.01 -17.21
CA PRO A 377 26.22 21.11 -16.43
C PRO A 377 25.29 22.02 -17.25
N GLU A 378 25.55 22.13 -18.55
CA GLU A 378 24.80 22.96 -19.52
C GLU A 378 23.46 22.35 -19.96
N ALA A 379 23.16 21.10 -19.59
CA ALA A 379 21.91 20.46 -19.97
C ALA A 379 20.70 21.27 -19.48
N THR A 380 19.70 21.47 -20.34
CA THR A 380 18.50 22.26 -20.05
C THR A 380 17.33 21.36 -19.67
N GLY A 381 16.56 21.74 -18.65
CA GLY A 381 15.38 20.99 -18.21
C GLY A 381 15.67 19.70 -17.42
N PRO A 382 14.64 18.88 -17.15
CA PRO A 382 14.82 17.61 -16.45
C PRO A 382 15.55 16.61 -17.35
N MET A 383 16.55 15.91 -16.80
CA MET A 383 17.36 14.98 -17.59
C MET A 383 16.75 13.57 -17.66
N ILE A 384 16.19 13.09 -16.55
CA ILE A 384 15.67 11.72 -16.44
C ILE A 384 14.25 11.63 -17.03
N VAL A 385 14.08 10.82 -18.09
CA VAL A 385 12.78 10.62 -18.76
C VAL A 385 12.02 9.39 -18.25
N HIS A 386 12.74 8.39 -17.73
CA HIS A 386 12.19 7.19 -17.09
C HIS A 386 13.15 6.70 -16.01
N ARG A 387 12.76 5.72 -15.18
CA ARG A 387 13.57 5.26 -14.05
C ARG A 387 13.67 3.74 -14.00
N LEU A 388 14.83 3.27 -13.56
CA LEU A 388 15.04 1.90 -13.09
C LEU A 388 15.07 1.87 -11.56
N ASP A 389 14.66 0.74 -10.97
CA ASP A 389 14.84 0.52 -9.54
C ASP A 389 16.33 0.52 -9.18
N MET A 390 16.66 0.85 -7.93
CA MET A 390 18.04 0.88 -7.43
C MET A 390 18.79 -0.42 -7.76
N ALA A 391 18.19 -1.56 -7.43
CA ALA A 391 18.78 -2.88 -7.67
C ALA A 391 18.74 -3.33 -9.14
N THR A 392 17.91 -2.73 -9.99
CA THR A 392 17.83 -3.11 -11.43
C THR A 392 18.99 -2.50 -12.19
N SER A 393 19.61 -3.27 -13.09
CA SER A 393 20.68 -2.77 -13.97
C SER A 393 20.17 -2.52 -15.39
N GLY A 394 20.97 -1.86 -16.23
CA GLY A 394 20.75 -1.78 -17.67
C GLY A 394 20.37 -0.39 -18.18
N LEU A 395 19.78 -0.37 -19.37
CA LEU A 395 19.58 0.82 -20.18
C LEU A 395 18.68 1.88 -19.54
N LEU A 396 19.23 3.08 -19.35
CA LEU A 396 18.50 4.28 -18.91
C LEU A 396 18.68 5.39 -19.95
N LEU A 397 17.56 5.96 -20.40
CA LEU A 397 17.53 7.04 -21.40
C LEU A 397 17.48 8.38 -20.68
N ILE A 398 18.24 9.34 -21.18
CA ILE A 398 18.43 10.65 -20.56
C ILE A 398 18.39 11.72 -21.65
N ALA A 399 17.64 12.79 -21.40
CA ALA A 399 17.59 13.98 -22.25
C ALA A 399 18.61 15.01 -21.77
N LYS A 400 19.25 15.71 -22.71
CA LYS A 400 20.11 16.88 -22.44
C LYS A 400 19.36 18.20 -22.57
N THR A 401 18.19 18.23 -23.21
CA THR A 401 17.36 19.44 -23.36
C THR A 401 15.91 19.23 -22.94
N LYS A 402 15.23 20.34 -22.61
CA LYS A 402 13.84 20.34 -22.14
C LYS A 402 12.87 19.83 -23.21
N GLU A 403 13.08 20.23 -24.46
CA GLU A 403 12.24 19.87 -25.61
C GLU A 403 12.34 18.37 -25.89
N VAL A 404 13.55 17.82 -25.84
CA VAL A 404 13.84 16.39 -25.99
C VAL A 404 13.21 15.61 -24.85
N HIS A 405 13.32 16.10 -23.60
CA HIS A 405 12.68 15.49 -22.43
C HIS A 405 11.16 15.38 -22.59
N GLN A 406 10.50 16.47 -23.01
CA GLN A 406 9.05 16.50 -23.22
C GLN A 406 8.61 15.52 -24.32
N ASN A 407 9.35 15.46 -25.43
CA ASN A 407 9.07 14.53 -26.52
C ASN A 407 9.21 13.08 -26.06
N LEU A 408 10.31 12.73 -25.40
CA LEU A 408 10.54 11.37 -24.89
C LEU A 408 9.50 10.97 -23.84
N GLN A 409 9.13 11.85 -22.92
CA GLN A 409 8.02 11.64 -21.99
C GLN A 409 6.70 11.33 -22.71
N ALA A 410 6.40 12.04 -23.80
CA ALA A 410 5.22 11.77 -24.62
C ALA A 410 5.30 10.37 -25.25
N GLN A 411 6.47 9.93 -25.73
CA GLN A 411 6.66 8.58 -26.26
C GLN A 411 6.46 7.49 -25.19
N PHE A 412 6.95 7.69 -23.97
CA PHE A 412 6.67 6.79 -22.84
C PHE A 412 5.19 6.75 -22.48
N LYS A 413 4.53 7.92 -22.42
CA LYS A 413 3.10 8.04 -22.14
C LYS A 413 2.25 7.33 -23.19
N ASN A 414 2.60 7.48 -24.46
CA ASN A 414 1.93 6.88 -25.62
C ASN A 414 2.38 5.43 -25.90
N ARG A 415 3.30 4.88 -25.09
CA ARG A 415 3.80 3.50 -25.18
C ARG A 415 4.45 3.16 -26.53
N THR A 416 5.05 4.14 -27.19
CA THR A 416 5.78 3.92 -28.45
C THR A 416 7.22 3.47 -28.23
N VAL A 417 7.75 3.65 -27.01
CA VAL A 417 9.06 3.13 -26.60
C VAL A 417 8.96 1.63 -26.33
N ARG A 418 9.79 0.84 -27.01
CA ARG A 418 9.90 -0.60 -26.78
C ARG A 418 10.97 -0.87 -25.75
N LYS A 419 10.64 -1.69 -24.75
CA LYS A 419 11.55 -2.10 -23.68
C LYS A 419 11.52 -3.62 -23.58
N ARG A 420 12.69 -4.23 -23.45
CA ARG A 420 12.82 -5.65 -23.09
C ARG A 420 13.81 -5.77 -21.94
N TYR A 421 13.40 -6.56 -20.95
CA TYR A 421 14.20 -6.90 -19.79
C TYR A 421 14.46 -8.39 -19.78
N VAL A 422 15.59 -8.81 -19.25
CA VAL A 422 15.88 -10.22 -18.93
C VAL A 422 15.95 -10.37 -17.42
N ALA A 423 15.38 -11.48 -16.94
CA ALA A 423 15.39 -11.83 -15.53
C ALA A 423 15.67 -13.32 -15.32
N LEU A 424 16.35 -13.63 -14.22
CA LEU A 424 16.46 -14.99 -13.70
C LEU A 424 15.47 -15.15 -12.54
N LEU A 425 14.53 -16.09 -12.63
CA LEU A 425 13.51 -16.33 -11.61
C LEU A 425 13.84 -17.55 -10.75
N ASP A 426 13.51 -17.50 -9.45
CA ASP A 426 13.60 -18.58 -8.48
C ASP A 426 12.33 -19.43 -8.50
N GLY A 427 12.19 -20.25 -9.54
CA GLY A 427 11.04 -21.12 -9.78
C GLY A 427 10.93 -21.54 -11.24
N LEU A 428 10.06 -22.51 -11.50
CA LEU A 428 9.79 -23.04 -12.85
C LEU A 428 8.53 -22.40 -13.43
N VAL A 429 8.70 -21.54 -14.44
CA VAL A 429 7.60 -20.94 -15.17
C VAL A 429 7.12 -21.91 -16.23
N LYS A 430 5.96 -22.53 -15.98
CA LYS A 430 5.39 -23.55 -16.88
C LYS A 430 4.94 -23.01 -18.24
N ARG A 431 4.61 -21.72 -18.31
CA ARG A 431 4.12 -21.06 -19.54
C ARG A 431 5.30 -20.53 -20.35
N ARG A 432 5.33 -20.84 -21.65
CA ARG A 432 6.35 -20.32 -22.58
C ARG A 432 6.20 -18.83 -22.82
N GLU A 433 4.97 -18.32 -22.87
CA GLU A 433 4.69 -16.90 -23.04
C GLU A 433 3.35 -16.53 -22.38
N GLY A 434 3.09 -15.24 -22.22
CA GLY A 434 1.79 -14.78 -21.75
C GLY A 434 1.74 -13.31 -21.37
N LEU A 435 0.59 -12.93 -20.81
CA LEU A 435 0.29 -11.59 -20.33
C LEU A 435 -0.06 -11.63 -18.84
N ILE A 436 0.53 -10.71 -18.08
CA ILE A 436 0.22 -10.48 -16.66
C ILE A 436 -0.38 -9.09 -16.54
N ALA A 437 -1.63 -9.02 -16.09
CA ALA A 437 -2.37 -7.78 -15.85
C ALA A 437 -2.84 -7.73 -14.39
N LEU A 438 -1.93 -7.36 -13.50
CA LEU A 438 -2.21 -7.20 -12.07
C LEU A 438 -2.03 -5.73 -11.71
N PRO A 439 -3.08 -5.00 -11.29
CA PRO A 439 -3.00 -3.60 -10.92
C PRO A 439 -2.19 -3.40 -9.64
N LEU A 440 -1.35 -2.36 -9.61
CA LEU A 440 -0.35 -2.15 -8.55
C LEU A 440 -0.50 -0.80 -7.85
N ARG A 441 -0.25 -0.78 -6.55
CA ARG A 441 -0.07 0.45 -5.78
C ARG A 441 1.02 0.30 -4.71
N PRO A 442 1.57 1.41 -4.17
CA PRO A 442 2.43 1.35 -3.02
C PRO A 442 1.73 0.69 -1.83
N ASP A 443 2.49 -0.11 -1.09
CA ASP A 443 2.09 -0.57 0.23
C ASP A 443 2.18 0.61 1.21
N PRO A 444 1.07 1.07 1.83
CA PRO A 444 1.10 2.17 2.78
C PRO A 444 1.90 1.82 4.05
N GLU A 445 1.94 0.54 4.43
CA GLU A 445 2.54 0.06 5.69
C GLU A 445 4.00 -0.36 5.53
N ASP A 446 4.41 -0.74 4.31
CA ASP A 446 5.74 -1.29 4.03
C ASP A 446 6.41 -0.70 2.77
N ARG A 447 6.44 0.65 2.67
CA ARG A 447 7.19 1.33 1.59
C ARG A 447 8.69 0.98 1.66
N PRO A 448 9.35 0.68 0.52
CA PRO A 448 8.95 0.97 -0.86
C PRO A 448 8.20 -0.16 -1.59
N ARG A 449 7.75 -1.21 -0.89
CA ARG A 449 7.02 -2.32 -1.52
C ARG A 449 5.75 -1.83 -2.22
N GLN A 450 5.34 -2.65 -3.17
CA GLN A 450 4.15 -2.49 -3.99
C GLN A 450 3.33 -3.76 -3.82
N VAL A 451 2.01 -3.59 -3.83
CA VAL A 451 1.02 -4.64 -3.64
C VAL A 451 0.06 -4.68 -4.82
N VAL A 452 -0.51 -5.86 -5.08
CA VAL A 452 -1.61 -6.03 -6.03
C VAL A 452 -2.90 -5.56 -5.36
N ASP A 453 -3.66 -4.71 -6.03
CA ASP A 453 -4.94 -4.20 -5.53
C ASP A 453 -5.91 -3.92 -6.69
N GLU A 454 -6.97 -4.71 -6.78
CA GLU A 454 -7.97 -4.62 -7.85
C GLU A 454 -8.85 -3.36 -7.77
N VAL A 455 -8.97 -2.75 -6.58
CA VAL A 455 -9.87 -1.63 -6.33
C VAL A 455 -9.13 -0.30 -6.52
N SER A 456 -7.96 -0.17 -5.91
CA SER A 456 -7.19 1.08 -5.84
C SER A 456 -5.86 1.03 -6.60
N GLY A 457 -5.50 -0.13 -7.16
CA GLY A 457 -4.27 -0.30 -7.93
C GLY A 457 -4.33 0.37 -9.29
N LYS A 458 -3.20 0.90 -9.75
CA LYS A 458 -3.06 1.43 -11.10
C LYS A 458 -2.86 0.26 -12.06
N PRO A 459 -3.56 0.22 -13.23
CA PRO A 459 -3.35 -0.82 -14.23
C PRO A 459 -1.87 -0.98 -14.59
N ALA A 460 -1.40 -2.23 -14.54
CA ALA A 460 -0.05 -2.63 -14.88
C ALA A 460 -0.08 -3.89 -15.75
N VAL A 461 0.58 -3.84 -16.91
CA VAL A 461 0.55 -4.90 -17.92
C VAL A 461 1.96 -5.24 -18.37
N THR A 462 2.29 -6.52 -18.30
CA THR A 462 3.59 -7.10 -18.69
C THR A 462 3.35 -8.28 -19.61
N LEU A 463 3.95 -8.28 -20.80
CA LEU A 463 4.10 -9.50 -21.59
C LEU A 463 5.39 -10.21 -21.19
N PHE A 464 5.44 -11.53 -21.26
CA PHE A 464 6.65 -12.30 -20.97
C PHE A 464 6.85 -13.46 -21.93
N GLU A 465 8.10 -13.87 -22.07
CA GLU A 465 8.54 -15.07 -22.78
C GLU A 465 9.59 -15.81 -21.94
N THR A 466 9.39 -17.09 -21.70
CA THR A 466 10.31 -17.98 -20.97
C THR A 466 11.29 -18.60 -21.97
N LEU A 467 12.58 -18.31 -21.81
CA LEU A 467 13.63 -18.77 -22.71
C LEU A 467 14.12 -20.18 -22.36
N ILE A 468 14.59 -20.34 -21.12
CA ILE A 468 15.25 -21.55 -20.64
C ILE A 468 14.77 -21.82 -19.21
N CYS A 469 14.47 -23.09 -18.92
CA CYS A 469 14.18 -23.58 -17.58
C CYS A 469 15.24 -24.61 -17.21
N GLU A 470 16.08 -24.30 -16.22
CA GLU A 470 17.16 -25.18 -15.77
C GLU A 470 17.11 -25.35 -14.25
N ALA A 471 17.17 -26.61 -13.81
CA ALA A 471 17.03 -27.02 -12.42
C ALA A 471 15.75 -26.49 -11.74
N HIS A 472 15.87 -25.38 -11.01
CA HIS A 472 14.78 -24.71 -10.29
C HIS A 472 14.65 -23.23 -10.66
N ARG A 473 15.23 -22.81 -11.79
CA ARG A 473 15.22 -21.41 -12.24
C ARG A 473 14.72 -21.29 -13.67
N SER A 474 14.12 -20.14 -13.96
CA SER A 474 13.65 -19.80 -15.30
C SER A 474 14.26 -18.48 -15.76
N ARG A 475 14.85 -18.46 -16.96
CA ARG A 475 15.24 -17.21 -17.62
C ARG A 475 14.05 -16.68 -18.42
N VAL A 476 13.61 -15.47 -18.10
CA VAL A 476 12.40 -14.87 -18.66
C VAL A 476 12.72 -13.50 -19.25
N LEU A 477 12.23 -13.26 -20.47
CA LEU A 477 12.13 -11.94 -21.06
C LEU A 477 10.83 -11.27 -20.63
N PHE A 478 10.91 -10.01 -20.24
CA PHE A 478 9.75 -9.18 -19.93
C PHE A 478 9.66 -8.00 -20.88
N PHE A 479 8.44 -7.75 -21.38
CA PHE A 479 8.10 -6.62 -22.24
C PHE A 479 7.01 -5.77 -21.55
N PRO A 480 7.41 -4.86 -20.63
CA PRO A 480 6.47 -4.08 -19.84
C PRO A 480 5.75 -3.01 -20.69
N GLN A 481 4.45 -3.19 -20.89
CA GLN A 481 3.58 -2.24 -21.61
C GLN A 481 3.27 -0.98 -20.79
N THR A 482 3.31 -1.12 -19.46
CA THR A 482 3.27 -0.01 -18.50
C THR A 482 4.61 0.15 -17.79
N GLY A 483 4.74 1.14 -16.90
CA GLY A 483 5.97 1.37 -16.12
C GLY A 483 5.64 1.72 -14.67
N ARG A 484 5.03 0.80 -13.93
CA ARG A 484 4.76 0.99 -12.50
C ARG A 484 5.99 0.61 -11.67
N THR A 485 6.16 1.24 -10.52
CA THR A 485 7.21 0.91 -9.56
C THR A 485 7.20 -0.60 -9.28
N HIS A 486 8.37 -1.24 -9.30
CA HIS A 486 8.53 -2.68 -9.05
C HIS A 486 7.64 -3.61 -9.90
N GLN A 487 7.10 -3.16 -11.04
CA GLN A 487 6.08 -3.91 -11.79
C GLN A 487 6.51 -5.34 -12.13
N LEU A 488 7.69 -5.50 -12.74
CA LEU A 488 8.21 -6.81 -13.15
C LEU A 488 8.48 -7.71 -11.95
N ARG A 489 8.95 -7.13 -10.86
CA ARG A 489 9.29 -7.83 -9.61
C ARG A 489 8.04 -8.40 -8.94
N VAL A 490 6.97 -7.59 -8.84
CA VAL A 490 5.68 -8.03 -8.30
C VAL A 490 5.02 -9.04 -9.23
N HIS A 491 4.97 -8.77 -10.54
CA HIS A 491 4.37 -9.69 -11.51
C HIS A 491 5.09 -11.05 -11.56
N ALA A 492 6.40 -11.09 -11.36
CA ALA A 492 7.15 -12.33 -11.23
C ALA A 492 6.80 -13.06 -9.91
N ALA A 493 6.86 -12.36 -8.78
CA ALA A 493 6.75 -12.97 -7.46
C ALA A 493 5.32 -13.32 -7.00
N HIS A 494 4.30 -12.64 -7.51
CA HIS A 494 2.92 -12.79 -7.04
C HIS A 494 2.32 -14.15 -7.48
N PRO A 495 1.51 -14.83 -6.64
CA PRO A 495 0.89 -16.12 -6.98
C PRO A 495 0.00 -16.08 -8.22
N LEU A 496 -0.72 -14.97 -8.45
CA LEU A 496 -1.52 -14.76 -9.68
C LEU A 496 -0.70 -14.33 -10.90
N GLY A 497 0.61 -14.10 -10.73
CA GLY A 497 1.54 -13.71 -11.78
C GLY A 497 2.30 -14.92 -12.33
N LEU A 498 3.61 -14.98 -12.07
CA LEU A 498 4.44 -16.15 -12.40
C LEU A 498 4.73 -17.06 -11.22
N ASP A 499 4.39 -16.64 -9.99
CA ASP A 499 4.69 -17.35 -8.74
C ASP A 499 6.18 -17.76 -8.60
N ALA A 500 7.07 -16.97 -9.20
CA ALA A 500 8.51 -17.20 -9.24
C ALA A 500 9.21 -15.83 -9.13
N PRO A 501 9.72 -15.46 -7.95
CA PRO A 501 10.30 -14.13 -7.76
C PRO A 501 11.61 -14.05 -8.53
N ILE A 502 12.08 -12.84 -8.79
CA ILE A 502 13.40 -12.65 -9.39
C ILE A 502 14.48 -13.06 -8.36
N VAL A 503 15.49 -13.80 -8.81
CA VAL A 503 16.65 -14.18 -7.99
C VAL A 503 17.31 -12.92 -7.45
N GLY A 504 17.59 -12.91 -6.16
CA GLY A 504 18.20 -11.78 -5.46
C GLY A 504 17.27 -10.60 -5.22
N ASP A 505 15.96 -10.74 -5.47
CA ASP A 505 14.98 -9.74 -5.06
C ASP A 505 14.79 -9.76 -3.53
N GLU A 506 15.49 -8.87 -2.83
CA GLU A 506 15.41 -8.74 -1.37
C GLU A 506 14.01 -8.39 -0.86
N LEU A 507 13.18 -7.75 -1.70
CA LEU A 507 11.82 -7.43 -1.32
C LEU A 507 10.94 -8.66 -1.53
N TYR A 508 10.79 -9.13 -2.75
CA TYR A 508 9.73 -10.09 -3.11
C TYR A 508 10.18 -11.55 -3.17
N GLY A 509 11.48 -11.80 -3.08
CA GLY A 509 12.11 -13.11 -3.17
C GLY A 509 13.13 -13.31 -2.05
N LYS A 510 14.23 -13.97 -2.39
CA LYS A 510 15.36 -14.21 -1.48
C LYS A 510 16.53 -13.33 -1.88
N LYS A 511 17.16 -12.68 -0.91
CA LYS A 511 18.42 -11.96 -1.11
C LYS A 511 19.49 -12.87 -1.72
N ALA A 512 20.26 -12.32 -2.66
CA ALA A 512 21.45 -12.91 -3.25
C ALA A 512 22.49 -11.78 -3.43
N GLU A 513 23.52 -12.00 -4.23
CA GLU A 513 24.55 -11.00 -4.52
C GLU A 513 23.97 -9.71 -5.15
N ARG A 514 22.99 -9.84 -6.04
CA ARG A 514 22.30 -8.73 -6.71
C ARG A 514 20.91 -9.13 -7.16
N LEU A 515 20.08 -8.16 -7.56
CA LEU A 515 18.86 -8.46 -8.31
C LEU A 515 19.21 -8.88 -9.74
N TYR A 516 18.77 -10.07 -10.13
CA TYR A 516 18.96 -10.63 -11.47
C TYR A 516 17.86 -10.12 -12.41
N LEU A 517 17.78 -8.80 -12.57
CA LEU A 517 16.91 -8.09 -13.50
C LEU A 517 17.74 -7.03 -14.25
N HIS A 518 17.71 -7.10 -15.58
CA HIS A 518 18.46 -6.21 -16.46
C HIS A 518 17.58 -5.63 -17.56
N ALA A 519 17.61 -4.31 -17.71
CA ALA A 519 17.00 -3.59 -18.83
C ALA A 519 17.91 -3.76 -20.07
N GLU A 520 17.70 -4.85 -20.80
CA GLU A 520 18.63 -5.33 -21.84
C GLU A 520 18.48 -4.59 -23.17
N TYR A 521 17.26 -4.17 -23.54
CA TYR A 521 17.01 -3.53 -24.83
C TYR A 521 16.01 -2.38 -24.74
N LEU A 522 16.31 -1.31 -25.47
CA LEU A 522 15.50 -0.10 -25.57
C LEU A 522 15.45 0.39 -27.02
N ALA A 523 14.25 0.66 -27.52
CA ALA A 523 14.06 1.32 -28.81
C ALA A 523 13.06 2.48 -28.75
N PHE A 524 13.42 3.60 -29.37
CA PHE A 524 12.63 4.84 -29.37
C PHE A 524 12.87 5.64 -30.64
N ARG A 525 11.97 6.59 -30.93
CA ARG A 525 12.14 7.52 -32.05
C ARG A 525 12.96 8.72 -31.57
N HIS A 526 14.06 9.02 -32.23
CA HIS A 526 14.88 10.19 -31.90
C HIS A 526 14.07 11.48 -32.05
N PRO A 527 13.94 12.34 -31.01
CA PRO A 527 13.07 13.53 -31.05
C PRO A 527 13.37 14.55 -32.14
N VAL A 528 14.65 14.72 -32.50
CA VAL A 528 15.08 15.67 -33.55
C VAL A 528 15.14 15.02 -34.94
N SER A 529 15.96 13.98 -35.13
CA SER A 529 16.13 13.34 -36.45
C SER A 529 14.94 12.49 -36.92
N GLY A 530 14.03 12.09 -36.00
CA GLY A 530 12.90 11.23 -36.31
C GLY A 530 13.25 9.78 -36.64
N ARG A 531 14.53 9.40 -36.60
CA ARG A 531 15.02 8.03 -36.84
C ARG A 531 14.71 7.12 -35.66
N MET A 532 14.56 5.82 -35.91
CA MET A 532 14.51 4.83 -34.83
C MET A 532 15.93 4.57 -34.30
N ILE A 533 16.08 4.65 -32.98
CA ILE A 533 17.31 4.30 -32.27
C ILE A 533 17.03 3.03 -31.48
N GLU A 534 17.92 2.06 -31.60
CA GLU A 534 17.88 0.78 -30.86
C GLU A 534 19.21 0.61 -30.14
N VAL A 535 19.15 0.34 -28.84
CA VAL A 535 20.32 0.11 -28.00
C VAL A 535 20.11 -1.21 -27.26
N GLU A 536 21.16 -2.04 -27.22
CA GLU A 536 21.17 -3.32 -26.51
C GLU A 536 22.43 -3.44 -25.65
N LYS A 537 22.26 -3.96 -24.44
CA LYS A 537 23.34 -4.38 -23.55
C LYS A 537 22.92 -5.72 -22.93
N LEU A 538 23.60 -6.80 -23.31
CA LEU A 538 23.31 -8.13 -22.78
C LEU A 538 23.59 -8.20 -21.28
N ALA A 539 22.73 -8.92 -20.55
CA ALA A 539 22.96 -9.18 -19.14
C ALA A 539 24.16 -10.13 -18.91
N GLU A 540 24.85 -9.93 -17.80
CA GLU A 540 26.00 -10.75 -17.38
C GLU A 540 25.61 -12.10 -16.75
N PHE A 541 24.32 -12.45 -16.72
CA PHE A 541 23.78 -13.58 -15.97
C PHE A 541 22.76 -14.44 -16.72
#